data_AF-A0A4R5UJX2-F1
#
_entry.id   AF-A0A4R5UJX2-F1
#
_cell.length_a   1.000
_cell.length_b   1.000
_cell.length_c   1.000
_cell.angle_alpha   90.00
_cell.angle_beta   90.00
_cell.angle_gamma   90.00
#
_symmetry.space_group_name_H-M   'P 1'
#
loop_
_entity.id
_entity.type
_entity.pdbx_description
1 polymer ?
#
loop_
_entity_poly.entity_id
_entity_poly.type
_entity_poly.pdbx_seq_one_letter_code
_entity_poly.pdbx_strand_id
1 'polypeptide(L)'
;MIIGMGSDLIDIRRVEKSIERFGERFTHRCFTEIERAKSDRRKNRAESYAKRFAAKEACSKALGTGLANGVFWKDMGVVNLPGGKPTMVLTGGAGERLAELMPAGHDPVIHVTITDEYPYAQAFVIIEGLPSPA
;
A
#
# COMPACT_ATOMS: atom_id res chain seq x y z
N MET A 1 0.87 -11.84 16.91
CA MET A 1 0.56 -12.97 16.01
C MET A 1 0.33 -12.46 14.59
N ILE A 2 0.56 -13.27 13.54
CA ILE A 2 0.29 -12.85 12.16
C ILE A 2 -1.23 -12.89 11.90
N ILE A 3 -1.78 -11.78 11.44
CA ILE A 3 -3.20 -11.61 11.11
C ILE A 3 -3.44 -11.89 9.62
N GLY A 4 -2.52 -11.43 8.77
CA GLY A 4 -2.62 -11.62 7.34
C GLY A 4 -1.32 -11.28 6.63
N MET A 5 -1.16 -11.84 5.44
CA MET A 5 -0.01 -11.60 4.58
C MET A 5 -0.46 -11.42 3.14
N GLY A 6 0.29 -10.63 2.38
CA GLY A 6 0.04 -10.44 0.96
C GLY A 6 1.30 -10.04 0.22
N SER A 7 1.35 -10.40 -1.05
CA SER A 7 2.41 -9.98 -1.96
C SER A 7 1.83 -9.59 -3.30
N ASP A 8 2.54 -8.72 -4.00
CA ASP A 8 2.17 -8.32 -5.35
C ASP A 8 3.37 -7.94 -6.20
N LEU A 9 3.28 -8.21 -7.51
CA LEU A 9 4.28 -7.91 -8.52
C LEU A 9 3.63 -7.10 -9.64
N ILE A 10 4.14 -5.89 -9.85
CA ILE A 10 3.63 -4.93 -10.82
C ILE A 10 4.64 -4.70 -11.93
N ASP A 11 4.15 -4.75 -13.18
CA ASP A 11 4.89 -4.27 -14.33
C ASP A 11 4.81 -2.74 -14.41
N ILE A 12 5.96 -2.08 -14.24
CA ILE A 12 6.10 -0.63 -14.21
C ILE A 12 5.59 0.00 -15.52
N ARG A 13 5.77 -0.69 -16.65
CA ARG A 13 5.32 -0.22 -17.98
C ARG A 13 3.80 -0.14 -18.05
N ARG A 14 3.06 -0.96 -17.28
CA ARG A 14 1.59 -0.88 -17.21
C ARG A 14 1.13 0.35 -16.43
N VAL A 15 1.87 0.71 -15.38
CA VAL A 15 1.61 1.92 -14.60
C VAL A 15 1.95 3.15 -15.41
N GLU A 16 3.08 3.14 -16.11
CA GLU A 16 3.48 4.19 -17.07
C GLU A 16 2.38 4.43 -18.12
N LYS A 17 1.95 3.39 -18.84
CA LYS A 17 0.85 3.47 -19.81
C LYS A 17 -0.45 4.01 -19.19
N SER A 18 -0.73 3.69 -17.93
CA SER A 18 -1.92 4.20 -17.24
C SER A 18 -1.80 5.69 -16.90
N ILE A 19 -0.61 6.14 -16.51
CA ILE A 19 -0.32 7.56 -16.27
C ILE A 19 -0.39 8.33 -17.60
N GLU A 20 0.20 7.82 -18.67
CA GLU A 20 0.13 8.45 -20.01
C GLU A 20 -1.30 8.56 -20.52
N ARG A 21 -2.09 7.49 -20.36
CA ARG A 21 -3.46 7.44 -20.89
C ARG A 21 -4.47 8.25 -20.07
N PHE A 22 -4.35 8.23 -18.74
CA PHE A 22 -5.37 8.78 -17.85
C PHE A 22 -4.90 9.95 -16.99
N GLY A 23 -3.61 10.23 -16.96
CA GLY A 23 -3.01 11.35 -16.22
C GLY A 23 -3.43 11.39 -14.75
N GLU A 24 -3.84 12.57 -14.30
CA GLU A 24 -4.25 12.82 -12.91
C GLU A 24 -5.46 12.00 -12.48
N ARG A 25 -6.35 11.62 -13.41
CA ARG A 25 -7.52 10.78 -13.05
C ARG A 25 -7.08 9.44 -12.50
N PHE A 26 -6.03 8.84 -13.05
CA PHE A 26 -5.47 7.59 -12.51
C PHE A 26 -4.79 7.84 -11.17
N THR A 27 -3.92 8.85 -11.08
CA THR A 27 -3.17 9.07 -9.84
C THR A 27 -4.04 9.50 -8.67
N HIS A 28 -5.07 10.32 -8.90
CA HIS A 28 -6.04 10.75 -7.89
C HIS A 28 -7.03 9.66 -7.49
N ARG A 29 -7.24 8.64 -8.35
CA ARG A 29 -8.05 7.47 -7.99
C ARG A 29 -7.28 6.50 -7.12
N CYS A 30 -6.00 6.28 -7.43
CA CYS A 30 -5.24 5.18 -6.85
C CYS A 30 -4.31 5.59 -5.71
N PHE A 31 -3.88 6.84 -5.59
CA PHE A 31 -2.84 7.24 -4.63
C PHE A 31 -3.31 8.36 -3.70
N THR A 32 -2.79 8.36 -2.47
CA THR A 32 -3.01 9.43 -1.50
C THR A 32 -2.27 10.71 -1.90
N GLU A 33 -2.59 11.83 -1.28
CA GLU A 33 -1.90 13.08 -1.55
C GLU A 33 -0.40 13.01 -1.23
N ILE A 34 -0.04 12.41 -0.10
CA ILE A 34 1.35 12.19 0.33
C ILE A 34 2.11 11.37 -0.72
N GLU A 35 1.49 10.32 -1.23
CA GLU A 35 2.06 9.46 -2.26
C GLU A 35 2.30 10.22 -3.57
N ARG A 36 1.31 10.99 -4.03
CA ARG A 36 1.41 11.80 -5.25
C ARG A 36 2.50 12.85 -5.12
N ALA A 37 2.49 13.64 -4.04
CA ALA A 37 3.49 14.66 -3.76
C ALA A 37 4.92 14.11 -3.78
N LYS A 38 5.13 12.89 -3.26
CA LYS A 38 6.43 12.22 -3.27
C LYS A 38 6.81 11.64 -4.63
N SER A 39 5.87 11.06 -5.38
CA SER A 39 6.15 10.45 -6.69
C SER A 39 6.35 11.49 -7.79
N ASP A 40 5.62 12.59 -7.75
CA ASP A 40 5.63 13.62 -8.80
C ASP A 40 6.93 14.42 -8.81
N ARG A 41 7.67 14.41 -7.70
CA ARG A 41 9.02 15.02 -7.59
C ARG A 41 10.14 14.11 -8.11
N ARG A 42 9.86 12.86 -8.48
CA ARG A 42 10.88 11.90 -8.94
C ARG A 42 11.03 11.97 -10.46
N LYS A 43 12.26 11.89 -10.94
CA LYS A 43 12.57 11.71 -12.38
C LYS A 43 11.85 10.47 -12.92
N ASN A 44 11.94 9.35 -12.21
CA ASN A 44 11.27 8.10 -12.57
C ASN A 44 9.93 7.97 -11.83
N ARG A 45 9.01 8.89 -12.15
CA ARG A 45 7.68 8.98 -11.53
C ARG A 45 6.90 7.66 -11.62
N ALA A 46 6.94 6.97 -12.76
CA ALA A 46 6.21 5.72 -12.99
C ALA A 46 6.68 4.59 -12.07
N GLU A 47 8.00 4.39 -11.92
CA GLU A 47 8.60 3.42 -10.98
C GLU A 47 8.15 3.70 -9.54
N SER A 48 8.16 4.98 -9.15
CA SER A 48 7.70 5.43 -7.83
C SER A 48 6.22 5.06 -7.60
N TYR A 49 5.35 5.27 -8.58
CA TYR A 49 3.94 4.88 -8.47
C TYR A 49 3.75 3.37 -8.48
N ALA A 50 4.47 2.64 -9.31
CA ALA A 50 4.37 1.18 -9.40
C ALA A 50 4.71 0.50 -8.07
N LYS A 51 5.76 0.97 -7.38
CA LYS A 51 6.10 0.52 -6.02
C LYS A 51 4.95 0.65 -5.03
N ARG A 52 4.25 1.79 -5.05
CA ARG A 52 3.11 2.04 -4.14
C ARG A 52 1.90 1.21 -4.55
N PHE A 53 1.69 1.06 -5.85
CA PHE A 53 0.61 0.24 -6.38
C PHE A 53 0.78 -1.22 -5.91
N ALA A 54 1.99 -1.78 -6.04
CA ALA A 54 2.32 -3.12 -5.55
C ALA A 54 2.10 -3.23 -4.03
N ALA A 55 2.58 -2.25 -3.24
CA ALA A 55 2.38 -2.27 -1.79
C ALA A 55 0.89 -2.24 -1.39
N LYS A 56 0.07 -1.49 -2.12
CA LYS A 56 -1.38 -1.39 -1.85
C LYS A 56 -2.14 -2.63 -2.26
N GLU A 57 -1.79 -3.26 -3.40
CA GLU A 57 -2.33 -4.57 -3.75
C GLU A 57 -1.94 -5.63 -2.72
N ALA A 58 -0.66 -5.70 -2.35
CA ALA A 58 -0.17 -6.59 -1.31
C ALA A 58 -0.89 -6.38 0.04
N CYS A 59 -1.13 -5.13 0.43
CA CYS A 59 -1.88 -4.80 1.64
C CYS A 59 -3.35 -5.24 1.55
N SER A 60 -4.01 -4.99 0.41
CA SER A 60 -5.41 -5.42 0.21
C SER A 60 -5.58 -6.95 0.30
N LYS A 61 -4.56 -7.71 -0.13
CA LYS A 61 -4.50 -9.17 0.02
C LYS A 61 -4.26 -9.57 1.47
N ALA A 62 -3.37 -8.87 2.18
CA ALA A 62 -3.14 -9.10 3.61
C ALA A 62 -4.40 -8.82 4.47
N LEU A 63 -5.27 -7.90 4.06
CA LEU A 63 -6.59 -7.65 4.67
C LEU A 63 -7.64 -8.74 4.33
N GLY A 64 -7.32 -9.66 3.42
CA GLY A 64 -8.19 -10.77 3.01
C GLY A 64 -9.39 -10.37 2.14
N THR A 65 -9.46 -9.13 1.67
CA THR A 65 -10.59 -8.62 0.86
C THR A 65 -10.21 -8.34 -0.59
N GLY A 66 -8.93 -8.06 -0.87
CA GLY A 66 -8.55 -7.37 -2.10
C GLY A 66 -9.16 -5.97 -2.15
N LEU A 67 -9.28 -5.40 -3.35
CA LEU A 67 -9.92 -4.10 -3.60
C LEU A 67 -11.44 -4.24 -3.72
N ALA A 68 -12.05 -4.82 -2.70
CA ALA A 68 -13.48 -5.11 -2.61
C ALA A 68 -13.95 -4.96 -1.16
N ASN A 69 -15.25 -5.14 -0.93
CA ASN A 69 -15.86 -5.11 0.41
C ASN A 69 -15.52 -3.85 1.20
N GLY A 70 -15.63 -2.68 0.55
CA GLY A 70 -15.37 -1.38 1.18
C GLY A 70 -13.89 -0.98 1.25
N VAL A 71 -12.94 -1.85 0.86
CA VAL A 71 -11.52 -1.51 0.82
C VAL A 71 -11.17 -0.83 -0.50
N PHE A 72 -10.79 0.45 -0.45
CA PHE A 72 -10.44 1.23 -1.64
C PHE A 72 -8.95 1.59 -1.69
N TRP A 73 -8.46 1.93 -2.88
CA TRP A 73 -7.07 2.31 -3.06
C TRP A 73 -6.61 3.43 -2.13
N LYS A 74 -7.35 4.54 -2.06
CA LYS A 74 -6.93 5.72 -1.28
C LYS A 74 -6.97 5.51 0.24
N ASP A 75 -7.64 4.47 0.68
CA ASP A 75 -7.73 4.11 2.09
C ASP A 75 -6.39 3.56 2.58
N MET A 76 -5.56 3.03 1.68
CA MET A 76 -4.24 2.47 1.98
C MET A 76 -3.13 3.42 1.48
N GLY A 77 -2.42 4.07 2.41
CA GLY A 77 -1.33 4.99 2.07
C GLY A 77 0.04 4.45 2.45
N VAL A 78 0.97 4.38 1.49
CA VAL A 78 2.37 4.06 1.78
C VAL A 78 3.08 5.30 2.33
N VAL A 79 3.67 5.16 3.51
CA VAL A 79 4.47 6.19 4.19
C VAL A 79 5.84 5.62 4.57
N ASN A 80 6.77 6.47 4.98
CA ASN A 80 8.07 6.05 5.48
C ASN A 80 8.27 6.59 6.89
N LEU A 81 8.81 5.75 7.77
CA LEU A 81 9.29 6.16 9.07
C LEU A 81 10.53 7.08 8.92
N PRO A 82 10.95 7.82 9.98
CA PRO A 82 12.11 8.71 9.91
C PRO A 82 13.39 8.06 9.34
N GLY A 83 13.60 6.77 9.62
CA GLY A 83 14.72 5.99 9.08
C GLY A 83 14.55 5.49 7.64
N GLY A 84 13.50 5.91 6.92
CA GLY A 84 13.23 5.52 5.54
C GLY A 84 12.52 4.18 5.36
N LYS A 85 12.40 3.34 6.41
CA LYS A 85 11.64 2.08 6.35
C LYS A 85 10.19 2.35 5.91
N PRO A 86 9.67 1.70 4.85
CA PRO A 86 8.28 1.86 4.44
C PRO A 86 7.33 1.17 5.43
N THR A 87 6.15 1.75 5.59
CA THR A 87 5.00 1.18 6.29
C THR A 87 3.72 1.73 5.66
N MET A 88 2.56 1.48 6.26
CA MET A 88 1.27 1.94 5.74
C MET A 88 0.39 2.54 6.80
N VAL A 89 -0.37 3.55 6.38
CA VAL A 89 -1.48 4.13 7.15
C VAL A 89 -2.76 3.73 6.46
N LEU A 90 -3.66 3.07 7.20
CA LEU A 90 -4.96 2.66 6.70
C LEU A 90 -6.05 3.57 7.29
N THR A 91 -6.98 3.98 6.44
CA THR A 91 -8.12 4.85 6.77
C THR A 91 -9.38 4.28 6.11
N GLY A 92 -10.55 4.88 6.34
CA GLY A 92 -11.79 4.44 5.69
C GLY A 92 -12.05 2.95 5.84
N GLY A 93 -12.58 2.31 4.79
CA GLY A 93 -12.94 0.89 4.83
C GLY A 93 -11.75 -0.06 4.99
N ALA A 94 -10.55 0.33 4.56
CA ALA A 94 -9.33 -0.45 4.85
C ALA A 94 -8.97 -0.42 6.34
N GLY A 95 -9.12 0.73 7.00
CA GLY A 95 -8.90 0.89 8.43
C GLY A 95 -9.95 0.15 9.26
N GLU A 96 -11.22 0.25 8.88
CA GLU A 96 -12.33 -0.50 9.48
C GLU A 96 -12.09 -2.01 9.39
N ARG A 97 -11.73 -2.50 8.18
CA ARG A 97 -11.42 -3.91 7.98
C ARG A 97 -10.24 -4.38 8.82
N LEU A 98 -9.19 -3.56 8.95
CA LEU A 98 -8.06 -3.87 9.80
C LEU A 98 -8.49 -4.02 11.27
N ALA A 99 -9.34 -3.11 11.76
CA ALA A 99 -9.85 -3.16 13.13
C ALA A 99 -10.70 -4.41 13.39
N GLU A 100 -11.54 -4.82 12.44
CA GLU A 100 -12.32 -6.07 12.54
C GLU A 100 -11.45 -7.32 12.66
N LEU A 101 -10.28 -7.31 12.01
CA LEU A 101 -9.34 -8.44 12.03
C LEU A 101 -8.50 -8.49 13.31
N MET A 102 -8.46 -7.40 14.10
CA MET A 102 -7.66 -7.35 15.32
C MET A 102 -8.35 -8.07 16.48
N PRO A 103 -7.65 -8.99 17.18
CA PRO A 103 -8.14 -9.50 18.45
C PRO A 103 -8.25 -8.37 19.48
N ALA A 104 -9.15 -8.55 20.45
CA ALA A 104 -9.25 -7.65 21.58
C ALA A 104 -7.90 -7.49 22.30
N GLY A 105 -7.57 -6.26 22.69
CA GLY A 105 -6.32 -5.94 23.38
C GLY A 105 -5.07 -6.08 22.52
N HIS A 106 -5.18 -5.96 21.19
CA HIS A 106 -4.05 -5.96 20.28
C HIS A 106 -4.07 -4.75 19.35
N ASP A 107 -2.89 -4.18 19.11
CA ASP A 107 -2.66 -3.12 18.14
C ASP A 107 -2.05 -3.68 16.84
N PRO A 108 -2.47 -3.17 15.67
CA PRO A 108 -1.93 -3.60 14.40
C PRO A 108 -0.55 -2.99 14.13
N VAL A 109 0.36 -3.80 13.63
CA VAL A 109 1.63 -3.39 13.01
C VAL A 109 1.68 -3.89 11.57
N ILE A 110 1.85 -2.96 10.63
CA ILE A 110 1.95 -3.27 9.21
C ILE A 110 3.41 -3.21 8.77
N HIS A 111 3.98 -4.39 8.54
CA HIS A 111 5.32 -4.56 8.01
C HIS A 111 5.26 -4.54 6.49
N VAL A 112 6.01 -3.63 5.86
CA VAL A 112 6.08 -3.54 4.40
C VAL A 112 7.54 -3.57 3.97
N THR A 113 7.81 -4.33 2.92
CA THR A 113 9.05 -4.24 2.15
C THR A 113 8.73 -4.09 0.68
N ILE A 114 9.53 -3.29 -0.02
CA ILE A 114 9.35 -2.95 -1.43
C ILE A 114 10.71 -3.06 -2.10
N THR A 115 10.74 -3.70 -3.25
CA THR A 115 11.91 -3.77 -4.13
C THR A 115 11.47 -3.51 -5.57
N ASP A 116 12.39 -3.05 -6.40
CA ASP A 116 12.14 -2.83 -7.82
C ASP A 116 13.43 -3.03 -8.64
N GLU A 117 13.24 -3.59 -9.82
CA GLU A 117 14.23 -3.66 -10.91
C GLU A 117 13.44 -3.60 -12.20
N TYR A 118 13.78 -2.67 -13.10
CA TYR A 118 12.97 -2.46 -14.29
C TYR A 118 12.91 -3.74 -15.14
N PRO A 119 11.71 -4.22 -15.53
CA PRO A 119 10.44 -3.51 -15.59
C PRO A 119 9.46 -3.82 -14.44
N TYR A 120 9.92 -4.34 -13.31
CA TYR A 120 9.07 -4.82 -12.22
C TYR A 120 9.27 -4.10 -10.89
N ALA A 121 8.17 -3.94 -10.15
CA ALA A 121 8.16 -3.54 -8.75
C ALA A 121 7.41 -4.60 -7.94
N GLN A 122 7.95 -4.99 -6.79
CA GLN A 122 7.37 -6.00 -5.92
C GLN A 122 7.22 -5.48 -4.50
N ALA A 123 6.14 -5.90 -3.83
CA ALA A 123 5.96 -5.63 -2.41
C ALA A 123 5.48 -6.87 -1.65
N PHE A 124 5.87 -6.94 -0.39
CA PHE A 124 5.35 -7.89 0.59
C PHE A 124 4.82 -7.12 1.79
N VAL A 125 3.67 -7.55 2.31
CA VAL A 125 3.01 -6.98 3.47
C VAL A 125 2.68 -8.10 4.46
N ILE A 126 3.01 -7.87 5.73
CA ILE A 126 2.56 -8.69 6.85
C ILE A 126 1.85 -7.77 7.84
N ILE A 127 0.64 -8.15 8.23
CA ILE A 127 -0.10 -7.51 9.32
C ILE A 127 0.09 -8.39 10.55
N GLU A 128 0.66 -7.80 11.60
CA GLU A 128 0.87 -8.43 12.89
C GLU A 128 -0.01 -7.74 13.93
N GLY A 129 -0.70 -8.52 14.77
CA GLY A 129 -1.33 -8.02 15.98
C GLY A 129 -0.38 -8.18 17.16
N LEU A 130 0.06 -7.08 17.76
CA LEU A 130 0.86 -7.07 18.99
C LEU A 130 -0.05 -6.78 20.18
N PRO A 131 0.18 -7.38 21.36
CA PRO A 131 -0.57 -7.01 22.56
C PRO A 131 -0.45 -5.51 22.81
N SER A 132 -1.59 -4.84 23.04
CA SER A 132 -1.62 -3.42 23.38
C SER A 132 -0.88 -3.20 24.70
N PRO A 133 -0.14 -2.10 24.87
CA PRO A 133 0.42 -1.73 26.15
C PRO A 133 -0.68 -1.63 27.21
N ALA A 134 -0.41 -2.12 28.41
CA ALA A 134 -1.30 -1.99 29.57
C ALA A 134 -1.47 -0.54 30.02
#